data_AF-A0AAU2EP63-F1
#
_entry.id   AF-A0AAU2EP63-F1
#
_cell.length_a   1.000
_cell.length_b   1.000
_cell.length_c   1.000
_cell.angle_alpha   90.00
_cell.angle_beta   90.00
_cell.angle_gamma   90.00
#
_symmetry.space_group_name_H-M   'P 1'
#
loop_
_entity.id
_entity.type
_entity.pdbx_description
1 polymer ?
#
loop_
_entity_poly.entity_id
_entity_poly.type
_entity_poly.pdbx_seq_one_letter_code
_entity_poly.pdbx_strand_id
1 'polypeptide(L)'
;MSSTPAVLYTPTNCMGVVAELNLPVTAYRVLLMLMERQQPGGRIVMPQRRIGELLGIGRSSVTVALGALVTARLVLRPEGYKEYQLNAMLAGYASPGDAWDAIETMDEEDRLDDTAFVQRYKENQALQEHARADKRRRSILKVAG
;
A
#
# COMPACT_ATOMS: atom_id res chain seq x y z
N MET A 1 -23.96 17.91 7.57
CA MET A 1 -23.36 17.76 8.91
C MET A 1 -21.88 17.57 8.73
N SER A 2 -21.06 18.56 9.10
CA SER A 2 -19.61 18.41 9.05
C SER A 2 -19.18 17.58 10.26
N SER A 3 -18.88 16.30 10.05
CA SER A 3 -18.29 15.47 11.09
C SER A 3 -16.89 15.99 11.36
N THR A 4 -16.63 16.48 12.56
CA THR A 4 -15.25 16.72 13.02
C THR A 4 -14.46 15.43 12.77
N PRO A 5 -13.31 15.48 12.07
CA PRO A 5 -12.50 14.28 11.89
C PRO A 5 -12.07 13.79 13.28
N ALA A 6 -12.39 12.53 13.59
CA ALA A 6 -11.95 11.91 14.83
C ALA A 6 -10.42 11.85 14.84
N VAL A 7 -9.81 12.23 15.96
CA VAL A 7 -8.36 12.06 16.15
C VAL A 7 -8.08 10.56 16.17
N LEU A 8 -7.20 10.09 15.28
CA LEU A 8 -6.80 8.70 15.21
C LEU A 8 -5.43 8.51 15.86
N TYR A 9 -5.30 7.43 16.63
CA TYR A 9 -4.03 6.95 17.16
C TYR A 9 -3.30 6.13 16.09
N THR A 10 -2.02 6.41 15.86
CA THR A 10 -1.16 5.61 14.98
C THR A 10 -0.10 4.92 15.83
N PRO A 11 -0.02 3.59 15.81
CA PRO A 11 0.75 2.82 16.79
C PRO A 11 2.27 2.96 16.62
N THR A 12 2.73 3.19 15.39
CA THR A 12 4.14 3.05 15.03
C THR A 12 4.57 4.12 14.03
N ASN A 13 5.80 4.63 14.19
CA ASN A 13 6.43 5.50 13.20
C ASN A 13 7.04 4.69 12.05
N CYS A 14 6.22 3.96 11.30
CA CYS A 14 6.66 3.14 10.17
C CYS A 14 6.95 3.96 8.90
N MET A 15 6.84 5.28 8.95
CA MET A 15 7.12 6.14 7.79
C MET A 15 8.58 6.10 7.35
N GLY A 16 9.52 5.81 8.27
CA GLY A 16 10.92 5.54 7.91
C GLY A 16 11.05 4.30 7.03
N VAL A 17 10.39 3.21 7.41
CA VAL A 17 10.33 1.97 6.62
C VAL A 17 9.73 2.24 5.23
N VAL A 18 8.60 2.96 5.17
CA VAL A 18 7.96 3.33 3.89
C VAL A 18 8.91 4.12 2.99
N ALA A 19 9.71 5.04 3.55
CA ALA A 19 10.69 5.81 2.78
C ALA A 19 11.78 4.90 2.18
N GLU A 20 12.26 3.90 2.92
CA GLU A 20 13.28 2.96 2.46
C GLU A 20 12.81 2.02 1.34
N LEU A 21 11.50 1.83 1.17
CA LEU A 21 10.92 1.04 0.09
C LEU A 21 11.07 1.70 -1.29
N ASN A 22 11.46 2.99 -1.35
CA ASN A 22 11.66 3.72 -2.61
C ASN A 22 10.46 3.57 -3.57
N LEU A 23 9.25 3.73 -3.03
CA LEU A 23 8.01 3.59 -3.80
C LEU A 23 7.98 4.59 -4.98
N PRO A 24 7.34 4.24 -6.11
CA PRO A 24 7.03 5.22 -7.14
C PRO A 24 6.29 6.41 -6.54
N VAL A 25 6.63 7.64 -6.97
CA VAL A 25 6.05 8.88 -6.44
C VAL A 25 4.51 8.85 -6.42
N THR A 26 3.89 8.31 -7.46
CA THR A 26 2.43 8.16 -7.52
C THR A 26 1.88 7.19 -6.47
N ALA A 27 2.59 6.09 -6.19
CA ALA A 27 2.21 5.14 -5.13
C ALA A 27 2.30 5.79 -3.75
N TYR A 28 3.38 6.52 -3.48
CA TYR A 28 3.53 7.27 -2.24
C TYR A 28 2.41 8.31 -2.06
N ARG A 29 2.08 9.08 -3.11
CA ARG A 29 0.94 10.03 -3.09
C ARG A 29 -0.40 9.35 -2.83
N VAL A 30 -0.63 8.17 -3.42
CA VAL A 30 -1.85 7.39 -3.18
C VAL A 30 -1.90 6.91 -1.73
N LEU A 31 -0.79 6.40 -1.17
CA LEU A 31 -0.73 5.95 0.22
C LEU A 31 -1.10 7.08 1.20
N LEU A 32 -0.48 8.25 1.07
CA LEU A 32 -0.78 9.39 1.94
C LEU A 32 -2.25 9.80 1.85
N MET A 33 -2.84 9.76 0.66
CA MET A 33 -4.27 10.03 0.49
C MET A 33 -5.13 8.97 1.17
N LEU A 34 -4.79 7.68 1.07
CA LEU A 34 -5.51 6.62 1.75
C LEU A 34 -5.42 6.75 3.27
N MET A 35 -4.24 7.10 3.81
CA MET A 35 -4.04 7.35 5.24
C MET A 35 -4.89 8.51 5.75
N GLU A 36 -5.08 9.56 4.96
CA GLU A 36 -5.95 10.69 5.32
C GLU A 36 -7.45 10.34 5.26
N ARG A 37 -7.84 9.39 4.40
CA ARG A 37 -9.25 9.06 4.11
C ARG A 37 -9.75 7.81 4.80
N GLN A 38 -8.90 7.17 5.60
CA GLN A 38 -9.24 5.94 6.30
C GLN A 38 -10.31 6.14 7.37
N GLN A 39 -11.10 5.10 7.58
CA GLN A 39 -11.87 4.88 8.80
C GLN A 39 -10.92 4.36 9.90
N PRO A 40 -11.30 4.46 11.19
CA PRO A 40 -10.59 3.76 12.25
C PRO A 40 -10.35 2.28 11.88
N GLY A 41 -9.15 1.78 12.13
CA GLY A 41 -8.72 0.45 11.73
C GLY A 41 -8.22 0.35 10.29
N GLY A 42 -8.07 1.45 9.55
CA GLY A 42 -7.38 1.43 8.25
C GLY A 42 -8.24 1.09 7.05
N ARG A 43 -9.57 1.00 7.20
CA ARG A 43 -10.48 0.68 6.10
C ARG A 43 -10.75 1.90 5.22
N ILE A 44 -10.70 1.70 3.90
CA ILE A 44 -11.06 2.72 2.90
C ILE A 44 -12.08 2.15 1.92
N VAL A 45 -13.22 2.83 1.78
CA VAL A 45 -14.24 2.50 0.76
C VAL A 45 -14.27 3.61 -0.28
N MET A 46 -13.50 3.46 -1.36
CA MET A 46 -13.38 4.50 -2.38
C MET A 46 -13.08 3.93 -3.78
N PRO A 47 -13.84 4.31 -4.82
CA PRO A 47 -13.49 3.90 -6.18
C PRO A 47 -12.16 4.50 -6.64
N GLN A 48 -11.39 3.73 -7.42
CA GLN A 48 -10.15 4.22 -8.05
C GLN A 48 -10.35 5.49 -8.88
N ARG A 49 -11.52 5.65 -9.50
CA ARG A 49 -11.88 6.89 -10.21
C ARG A 49 -11.82 8.10 -9.27
N ARG A 50 -12.39 7.97 -8.07
CA ARG A 50 -12.40 9.05 -7.08
C ARG A 50 -11.00 9.33 -6.54
N ILE A 51 -10.19 8.30 -6.33
CA ILE A 51 -8.76 8.45 -5.99
C ILE A 51 -8.05 9.29 -7.06
N GLY A 52 -8.29 8.98 -8.34
CA GLY A 52 -7.70 9.70 -9.46
C GLY A 52 -8.14 11.16 -9.52
N GLU A 53 -9.43 11.43 -9.33
CA GLU A 53 -9.99 12.79 -9.26
C GLU A 53 -9.34 13.61 -8.12
N LEU A 54 -9.21 13.03 -6.93
CA LEU A 54 -8.61 13.71 -5.77
C LEU A 54 -7.13 14.04 -5.96
N LEU A 55 -6.40 13.20 -6.72
CA LEU A 55 -4.96 13.34 -6.92
C LEU A 55 -4.59 14.01 -8.25
N GLY A 56 -5.57 14.28 -9.12
CA GLY A 56 -5.34 14.81 -10.46
C GLY A 56 -4.60 13.83 -11.38
N ILE A 57 -4.83 12.52 -11.23
CA ILE A 57 -4.16 11.47 -12.01
C ILE A 57 -5.15 10.53 -12.69
N GLY A 58 -4.72 9.91 -13.79
CA GLY A 58 -5.52 8.94 -14.53
C GLY A 58 -5.78 7.64 -13.75
N ARG A 59 -6.89 6.96 -14.07
CA ARG A 59 -7.26 5.68 -13.44
C ARG A 59 -6.20 4.59 -13.62
N SER A 60 -5.50 4.56 -14.75
CA SER A 60 -4.39 3.63 -14.99
C SER A 60 -3.24 3.87 -14.01
N SER A 61 -2.87 5.14 -13.77
CA SER A 61 -1.87 5.52 -12.77
C SER A 61 -2.28 5.11 -11.36
N VAL A 62 -3.56 5.27 -10.99
CA VAL A 62 -4.11 4.78 -9.71
C VAL A 62 -4.00 3.26 -9.60
N THR A 63 -4.32 2.54 -10.68
CA THR A 63 -4.26 1.07 -10.71
C THR A 63 -2.84 0.58 -10.48
N VAL A 64 -1.86 1.16 -11.17
CA VAL A 64 -0.43 0.85 -11.01
C VAL A 64 0.06 1.21 -9.61
N ALA A 65 -0.29 2.40 -9.12
CA ALA A 65 0.06 2.86 -7.77
C ALA A 65 -0.46 1.91 -6.69
N LEU A 66 -1.75 1.56 -6.72
CA LEU A 66 -2.32 0.60 -5.77
C LEU A 66 -1.71 -0.80 -5.93
N GLY A 67 -1.33 -1.21 -7.14
CA GLY A 67 -0.60 -2.46 -7.37
C GLY A 67 0.76 -2.45 -6.66
N ALA A 68 1.51 -1.36 -6.76
CA ALA A 68 2.78 -1.20 -6.05
C ALA A 68 2.60 -1.24 -4.53
N LEU A 69 1.56 -0.58 -4.00
CA LEU A 69 1.26 -0.61 -2.56
C LEU A 69 0.86 -2.00 -2.05
N VAL A 70 0.14 -2.78 -2.86
CA VAL A 70 -0.20 -4.18 -2.54
C VAL A 70 1.05 -5.05 -2.56
N THR A 71 1.90 -4.94 -3.59
CA THR A 71 3.18 -5.66 -3.64
C THR A 71 4.07 -5.33 -2.45
N ALA A 72 4.02 -4.07 -1.99
CA ALA A 72 4.76 -3.60 -0.82
C ALA A 72 4.11 -3.94 0.53
N ARG A 73 3.00 -4.69 0.56
CA ARG A 73 2.25 -5.06 1.78
C ARG A 73 1.78 -3.88 2.63
N LEU A 74 1.67 -2.68 2.03
CA LEU A 74 1.19 -1.47 2.71
C LEU A 74 -0.33 -1.31 2.62
N VAL A 75 -0.92 -1.89 1.57
CA VAL A 75 -2.36 -1.90 1.33
C VAL A 75 -2.79 -3.32 0.96
N LEU A 76 -3.78 -3.84 1.65
CA LEU A 76 -4.48 -5.06 1.35
C LEU A 76 -5.76 -4.75 0.56
N ARG A 77 -6.17 -5.69 -0.28
CA ARG A 77 -7.43 -5.63 -1.01
C ARG A 77 -8.32 -6.77 -0.52
N PRO A 78 -9.24 -6.51 0.42
CA PRO A 78 -10.22 -7.51 0.82
C PRO A 78 -11.12 -7.88 -0.37
N GLU A 79 -11.83 -8.98 -0.26
CA GLU A 79 -12.81 -9.44 -1.24
C GLU A 79 -14.00 -8.45 -1.28
N GLY A 80 -13.83 -7.35 -2.00
CA GLY A 80 -14.79 -6.25 -2.05
C GLY A 80 -14.43 -5.26 -3.15
N TYR A 81 -15.41 -4.91 -3.98
CA TYR A 81 -15.19 -3.92 -5.03
C TYR A 81 -15.02 -2.52 -4.40
N LYS A 82 -13.87 -1.88 -4.66
CA LYS A 82 -13.51 -0.52 -4.17
C LYS A 82 -13.17 -0.44 -2.67
N GLU A 83 -12.87 -1.56 -2.05
CA GLU A 83 -12.41 -1.60 -0.67
C GLU A 83 -10.90 -1.82 -0.59
N TYR A 84 -10.26 -1.10 0.33
CA TYR A 84 -8.86 -1.25 0.66
C TYR A 84 -8.71 -1.27 2.17
N GLN A 85 -7.67 -1.94 2.62
CA GLN A 85 -7.31 -2.04 4.02
C GLN A 85 -5.84 -1.65 4.15
N LEU A 86 -5.52 -0.65 4.97
CA LEU A 86 -4.13 -0.34 5.27
C LEU A 86 -3.51 -1.45 6.12
N ASN A 87 -2.20 -1.64 5.95
CA ASN A 87 -1.41 -2.42 6.91
C ASN A 87 -1.67 -1.88 8.33
N ALA A 88 -1.86 -2.77 9.30
CA ALA A 88 -2.27 -2.38 10.63
C ALA A 88 -1.26 -1.45 11.34
N MET A 89 0.02 -1.49 10.96
CA MET A 89 1.06 -0.58 11.47
C MET A 89 1.07 0.81 10.81
N LEU A 90 0.26 1.02 9.76
CA LEU A 90 0.04 2.32 9.10
C LEU A 90 -1.37 2.88 9.35
N ALA A 91 -2.28 2.03 9.81
CA ALA A 91 -3.65 2.40 10.06
C ALA A 91 -3.76 3.33 11.28
N GLY A 92 -4.76 4.21 11.25
CA GLY A 92 -5.19 5.01 12.39
C GLY A 92 -6.34 4.31 13.13
N TYR A 93 -6.33 4.35 14.45
CA TYR A 93 -7.26 3.65 15.33
C TYR A 93 -7.98 4.61 16.28
N ALA A 94 -9.13 4.17 16.81
CA ALA A 94 -9.87 4.95 17.81
C ALA A 94 -9.20 4.92 19.19
N SER A 95 -8.49 3.83 19.51
CA SER A 95 -7.72 3.69 20.73
C SER A 95 -6.37 2.98 20.52
N PRO A 96 -5.42 3.14 21.45
CA PRO A 96 -4.19 2.35 21.43
C PRO A 96 -4.44 0.84 21.55
N GLY A 97 -5.45 0.41 22.33
CA GLY A 97 -5.80 -1.01 22.49
C GLY A 97 -6.18 -1.66 21.16
N ASP A 98 -7.05 -1.00 20.39
CA ASP A 98 -7.44 -1.49 19.05
C ASP A 98 -6.24 -1.62 18.11
N ALA A 99 -5.25 -0.73 18.25
CA ALA A 99 -4.05 -0.76 17.45
C ALA A 99 -3.13 -1.95 17.81
N TRP A 100 -2.97 -2.23 19.11
CA TRP A 100 -2.23 -3.40 19.59
C TRP A 100 -2.89 -4.70 19.16
N ASP A 101 -4.19 -4.83 19.37
CA ASP A 101 -4.96 -6.02 18.97
C ASP A 101 -4.80 -6.28 17.46
N ALA A 102 -4.88 -5.23 16.63
CA ALA A 102 -4.68 -5.36 15.20
C ALA A 102 -3.27 -5.80 14.81
N ILE A 103 -2.23 -5.25 15.44
CA ILE A 103 -0.83 -5.62 15.17
C ILE A 103 -0.54 -7.06 15.63
N GLU A 104 -1.10 -7.47 16.78
CA GLU A 104 -0.92 -8.84 17.30
C GLU A 104 -1.48 -9.90 16.35
N THR A 105 -2.56 -9.60 15.62
CA THR A 105 -3.15 -10.50 14.63
C THR A 105 -2.41 -10.55 13.29
N MET A 106 -1.43 -9.67 13.05
CA MET A 106 -0.64 -9.69 11.81
C MET A 106 0.33 -10.87 11.79
N ASP A 107 0.47 -11.47 10.60
CA ASP A 107 1.60 -12.34 10.30
C ASP A 107 2.90 -11.54 10.46
N GLU A 108 3.89 -12.14 11.12
CA GLU A 108 5.17 -11.49 11.42
C GLU A 108 5.87 -10.98 10.15
N GLU A 109 5.77 -11.73 9.05
CA GLU A 109 6.37 -11.36 7.76
C GLU A 109 5.78 -10.09 7.12
N ASP A 110 4.53 -9.76 7.47
CA ASP A 110 3.80 -8.59 6.99
C ASP A 110 3.96 -7.37 7.94
N ARG A 111 4.61 -7.55 9.09
CA ARG A 111 4.92 -6.47 10.03
C ARG A 111 6.05 -5.59 9.50
N LEU A 112 5.84 -4.28 9.58
CA LEU A 112 6.78 -3.27 9.08
C LEU A 112 7.98 -3.05 10.00
N ASP A 113 7.89 -3.45 11.27
CA ASP A 113 9.00 -3.39 12.23
C ASP A 113 9.91 -4.62 12.17
N ASP A 114 9.60 -5.62 11.34
CA ASP A 114 10.53 -6.70 11.04
C ASP A 114 11.75 -6.14 10.30
N THR A 115 12.93 -6.34 10.90
CA THR A 115 14.24 -5.90 10.36
C THR A 115 14.55 -6.40 8.95
N ALA A 116 13.95 -7.53 8.54
CA ALA A 116 14.12 -8.12 7.22
C ALA A 116 13.04 -7.69 6.22
N PHE A 117 12.01 -6.94 6.64
CA PHE A 117 10.89 -6.52 5.78
C PHE A 117 11.36 -5.79 4.51
N VAL A 118 12.18 -4.75 4.69
CA VAL A 118 12.70 -3.93 3.57
C VAL A 118 13.55 -4.77 2.63
N GLN A 119 14.37 -5.66 3.18
CA GLN A 119 15.23 -6.54 2.40
C GLN A 119 14.41 -7.51 1.56
N ARG A 120 13.44 -8.22 2.16
CA ARG A 120 12.51 -9.12 1.45
C ARG A 120 11.78 -8.40 0.33
N TYR A 121 11.31 -7.18 0.57
CA TYR A 121 10.65 -6.37 -0.46
C TYR A 121 11.57 -6.07 -1.65
N LYS A 122 12.81 -5.63 -1.38
CA LYS A 122 13.79 -5.30 -2.44
C LYS A 122 14.18 -6.54 -3.26
N GLU A 123 14.37 -7.68 -2.61
CA GLU A 123 14.64 -8.95 -3.27
C GLU A 123 13.47 -9.37 -4.18
N ASN A 124 12.24 -9.29 -3.66
CA ASN A 124 11.04 -9.59 -4.44
C ASN A 124 10.86 -8.65 -5.64
N GLN A 125 11.16 -7.36 -5.47
CA GLN A 125 11.16 -6.40 -6.58
C GLN A 125 12.19 -6.76 -7.65
N ALA A 126 13.43 -7.05 -7.26
CA ALA A 126 14.49 -7.44 -8.19
C ALA A 126 14.09 -8.70 -8.98
N LEU A 127 13.56 -9.73 -8.31
CA LEU A 127 13.07 -10.94 -8.96
C LEU A 127 11.97 -10.65 -9.98
N GLN A 128 11.01 -9.78 -9.65
CA GLN A 128 9.95 -9.38 -10.58
C GLN A 128 10.50 -8.60 -11.79
N GLU A 129 11.46 -7.71 -11.58
CA GLU A 129 12.09 -6.94 -12.66
C GLU A 129 12.87 -7.85 -13.62
N HIS A 130 13.66 -8.78 -13.08
CA HIS A 130 14.36 -9.81 -13.86
C HIS A 130 13.38 -10.65 -14.69
N ALA A 131 12.31 -11.17 -14.07
CA ALA A 131 11.30 -11.95 -14.78
C ALA A 131 10.61 -11.16 -15.91
N ARG A 132 10.34 -9.86 -15.69
CA ARG A 132 9.76 -8.97 -16.70
C ARG A 132 10.74 -8.71 -17.85
N ALA A 133 12.03 -8.51 -17.55
CA ALA A 133 13.07 -8.32 -18.55
C ALA A 133 13.22 -9.55 -19.45
N ASP A 134 13.24 -10.75 -18.87
CA ASP A 134 13.32 -12.01 -19.62
C ASP A 134 12.10 -12.24 -20.50
N LYS A 135 10.91 -11.88 -20.01
CA LYS A 135 9.68 -11.94 -20.82
C LYS A 135 9.75 -10.98 -22.01
N ARG A 136 10.21 -9.73 -21.81
CA ARG A 136 10.39 -8.74 -22.89
C ARG A 136 11.43 -9.21 -23.92
N ARG A 137 12.55 -9.76 -23.48
CA ARG A 137 13.59 -10.30 -24.36
C ARG A 137 13.02 -11.42 -25.24
N ARG A 138 12.28 -12.36 -24.64
CA ARG A 138 11.62 -13.46 -25.36
C ARG A 138 10.57 -12.98 -26.35
N SER A 139 9.79 -11.95 -26.03
CA SER A 139 8.80 -11.41 -26.97
C SER A 139 9.45 -10.72 -28.17
N ILE A 140 10.54 -9.97 -27.96
CA ILE A 140 11.27 -9.31 -29.06
C ILE A 140 11.86 -10.35 -30.02
N LEU A 141 12.48 -11.40 -29.48
CA LEU A 141 13.04 -12.50 -30.29
C LEU A 141 11.98 -13.24 -31.13
N LYS A 142 10.74 -13.35 -30.63
CA LYS A 142 9.63 -13.97 -31.38
C LYS A 142 9.02 -13.10 -32.47
N VAL A 143 9.19 -11.78 -32.40
CA VAL A 143 8.65 -10.83 -33.40
C VAL A 143 9.67 -10.58 -34.53
N ALA A 144 10.95 -10.81 -34.27
CA ALA A 144 12.05 -10.59 -35.22
C ALA A 144 12.41 -11.82 -36.07
N GLY A 145 11.80 -12.98 -35.82
CA GLY A 145 11.96 -14.21 -36.60
C GLY A 145 10.63 -14.66 -37.17
#